data_AF-A0A2J1E003-F1
#
_entry.id   AF-A0A2J1E003-F1
#
_cell.length_a   1.000
_cell.length_b   1.000
_cell.length_c   1.000
_cell.angle_alpha   90.00
_cell.angle_beta   90.00
_cell.angle_gamma   90.00
#
_symmetry.space_group_name_H-M   'P 1'
#
loop_
_entity.id
_entity.type
_entity.pdbx_description
1 polymer ?
#
loop_
_entity_poly.entity_id
_entity_poly.type
_entity_poly.pdbx_seq_one_letter_code
_entity_poly.pdbx_strand_id
1 'polypeptide(L)'
;MTSGMVILAEIRTETQQGRPAPTTGWEWSPGCTPLRDPSPGKWIVRRTADSFDVIFRSYLFPELCSGGPEYLIGSFNPTDAGELGAREMALKLRSESYRQEAERSGISYSI
;
A
#
# COMPACT_ATOMS: atom_id res chain seq x y z
N MET A 1 20.78 -10.93 4.22
CA MET A 1 19.91 -11.60 3.23
C MET A 1 18.61 -12.06 3.90
N THR A 2 17.63 -11.18 4.05
CA THR A 2 16.28 -11.50 4.59
C THR A 2 15.20 -10.64 3.92
N SER A 3 15.45 -10.13 2.71
CA SER A 3 14.54 -9.21 2.03
C SER A 3 13.43 -9.95 1.24
N GLY A 4 13.69 -11.17 0.76
CA GLY A 4 12.71 -11.92 -0.06
C GLY A 4 11.62 -12.67 0.71
N MET A 5 11.85 -13.03 1.98
CA MET A 5 10.95 -13.92 2.72
C MET A 5 9.82 -13.17 3.46
N VAL A 6 9.98 -11.88 3.73
CA VAL A 6 8.99 -11.05 4.43
C VAL A 6 7.86 -10.62 3.49
N ILE A 7 8.16 -10.36 2.22
CA ILE A 7 7.18 -9.88 1.23
C ILE A 7 6.09 -10.94 0.97
N LEU A 8 6.45 -12.22 0.89
CA LEU A 8 5.50 -13.32 0.63
C LEU A 8 4.56 -13.63 1.81
N ALA A 9 4.98 -13.32 3.05
CA ALA A 9 4.10 -13.51 4.22
C ALA A 9 3.02 -12.41 4.31
N GLU A 10 3.27 -11.23 3.75
CA GLU A 10 2.36 -10.07 3.81
C GLU A 10 1.30 -10.05 2.70
N ILE A 11 1.51 -10.75 1.58
CA ILE A 11 0.59 -10.77 0.43
C ILE A 11 -0.34 -11.99 0.48
N ARG A 12 -1.09 -12.16 1.58
CA ARG A 12 -2.20 -13.12 1.63
C ARG A 12 -3.52 -12.39 1.59
N THR A 13 -4.47 -12.84 0.78
CA THR A 13 -5.85 -12.31 0.81
C THR A 13 -6.49 -12.54 2.17
N GLU A 14 -7.57 -11.83 2.50
CA GLU A 14 -8.31 -12.09 3.76
C GLU A 14 -8.78 -13.55 3.82
N THR A 15 -9.27 -14.09 2.70
CA THR A 15 -9.72 -15.48 2.59
C THR A 15 -8.60 -16.49 2.86
N GLN A 16 -7.39 -16.25 2.32
CA GLN A 16 -6.20 -17.06 2.60
C GLN A 16 -5.72 -16.96 4.05
N GLN A 17 -6.07 -15.88 4.76
CA GLN A 17 -5.83 -15.73 6.20
C GLN A 17 -6.93 -16.38 7.06
N GLY A 18 -7.92 -17.04 6.45
CA GLY A 18 -9.06 -17.64 7.15
C GLY A 18 -10.09 -16.62 7.62
N ARG A 19 -10.05 -15.39 7.08
CA ARG A 19 -11.00 -14.31 7.39
C ARG A 19 -12.09 -14.21 6.32
N PRO A 20 -13.23 -13.56 6.62
CA PRO A 20 -14.25 -13.30 5.62
C PRO A 20 -13.71 -12.50 4.43
N ALA A 21 -14.25 -12.76 3.23
CA ALA A 21 -13.90 -11.99 2.04
C ALA A 21 -14.21 -10.49 2.22
N PRO A 22 -13.38 -9.58 1.67
CA PRO A 22 -13.59 -8.15 1.80
C PRO A 22 -14.94 -7.69 1.22
N THR A 23 -15.70 -6.94 2.01
CA THR A 23 -16.93 -6.26 1.59
C THR A 23 -16.66 -4.79 1.27
N THR A 24 -17.58 -4.13 0.57
CA THR A 24 -17.46 -2.71 0.24
C THR A 24 -17.23 -1.86 1.49
N GLY A 25 -16.24 -0.98 1.46
CA GLY A 25 -15.79 -0.19 2.60
C GLY A 25 -14.66 -0.83 3.40
N TRP A 26 -14.30 -2.08 3.12
CA TRP A 26 -13.10 -2.69 3.67
C TRP A 26 -11.84 -1.97 3.20
N GLU A 27 -10.89 -1.77 4.11
CA GLU A 27 -9.59 -1.18 3.84
C GLU A 27 -8.47 -2.03 4.42
N TRP A 28 -7.37 -2.11 3.68
CA TRP A 28 -6.09 -2.65 4.14
C TRP A 28 -4.98 -1.68 3.77
N SER A 29 -3.88 -1.71 4.53
CA SER A 29 -2.76 -0.81 4.29
C SER A 29 -1.43 -1.51 4.52
N PRO A 30 -0.48 -1.44 3.57
CA PRO A 30 0.89 -1.89 3.80
C PRO A 30 1.71 -0.92 4.65
N GLY A 31 1.20 0.29 4.92
CA GLY A 31 1.85 1.30 5.77
C GLY A 31 2.06 2.64 5.09
N CYS A 32 2.80 3.50 5.78
CA CYS A 32 3.12 4.85 5.33
C CYS A 32 4.36 4.89 4.43
N THR A 33 4.54 6.00 3.71
CA THR A 33 5.84 6.39 3.13
C THR A 33 6.86 6.68 4.24
N PRO A 34 8.17 6.69 3.93
CA PRO A 34 9.21 7.08 4.88
C PRO A 34 8.97 8.46 5.51
N LEU A 35 9.47 8.67 6.73
CA LEU A 35 9.28 9.92 7.49
C LEU A 35 9.79 11.18 6.75
N ARG A 36 10.82 11.03 5.93
CA ARG A 36 11.50 12.12 5.20
C ARG A 36 11.16 12.14 3.71
N ASP A 37 10.21 11.30 3.29
CA ASP A 37 9.72 11.27 1.93
C ASP A 37 9.18 12.68 1.56
N PRO A 38 9.55 13.24 0.40
CA PRO A 38 9.03 14.54 -0.04
C PRO A 38 7.50 14.54 -0.22
N SER A 39 6.89 13.37 -0.37
CA SER A 39 5.45 13.13 -0.44
C SER A 39 5.00 12.24 0.72
N PRO A 40 4.90 12.77 1.96
CA PRO A 40 4.42 12.01 3.10
C PRO A 40 2.97 11.55 2.88
N GLY A 41 2.69 10.27 3.15
CA GLY A 41 1.36 9.72 2.99
C GLY A 41 1.28 8.23 3.34
N LYS A 42 0.17 7.60 2.97
CA LYS A 42 -0.12 6.20 3.24
C LYS A 42 -0.74 5.51 2.03
N TRP A 43 -0.27 4.31 1.77
CA TRP A 43 -0.85 3.43 0.75
C TRP A 43 -2.02 2.66 1.35
N ILE A 44 -3.10 2.53 0.59
CA ILE A 44 -4.34 1.88 1.02
C ILE A 44 -4.85 1.01 -0.13
N VAL A 45 -5.33 -0.19 0.18
CA VAL A 45 -6.18 -0.99 -0.70
C VAL A 45 -7.60 -0.89 -0.14
N ARG A 46 -8.55 -0.42 -0.96
CA ARG A 46 -9.95 -0.27 -0.57
C ARG A 46 -10.83 -1.15 -1.44
N ARG A 47 -11.76 -1.87 -0.82
CA ARG A 47 -12.82 -2.59 -1.54
C ARG A 47 -13.98 -1.64 -1.83
N THR A 48 -14.28 -1.44 -3.11
CA THR A 48 -15.49 -0.72 -3.57
C THR A 48 -16.60 -1.72 -3.90
N ALA A 49 -17.65 -1.33 -4.63
CA ALA A 49 -18.61 -2.28 -5.18
C ALA A 49 -17.97 -3.12 -6.30
N ASP A 50 -17.19 -2.46 -7.16
CA ASP A 50 -16.78 -3.01 -8.46
C ASP A 50 -15.28 -3.32 -8.54
N SER A 51 -14.48 -2.93 -7.56
CA SER A 51 -13.03 -3.09 -7.59
C SER A 51 -12.36 -3.25 -6.22
N PHE A 52 -11.09 -3.64 -6.26
CA PHE A 52 -10.10 -3.31 -5.25
C PHE A 52 -9.24 -2.14 -5.77
N ASP A 53 -9.33 -1.00 -5.12
CA ASP A 53 -8.62 0.22 -5.51
C ASP A 53 -7.35 0.40 -4.67
N VAL A 54 -6.24 0.70 -5.34
CA VAL A 54 -4.98 1.10 -4.72
C VAL A 54 -4.95 2.63 -4.67
N ILE A 55 -4.89 3.17 -3.47
CA ILE A 55 -5.04 4.60 -3.19
C ILE A 55 -3.81 5.10 -2.43
N PHE A 56 -3.32 6.28 -2.79
CA PHE A 56 -2.39 7.05 -1.99
C PHE A 56 -3.12 8.16 -1.25
N ARG A 57 -3.10 8.16 0.08
CA ARG A 57 -3.62 9.25 0.91
C ARG A 57 -2.46 10.14 1.33
N SER A 58 -2.44 11.38 0.84
CA SER A 58 -1.38 12.35 1.17
C SER A 58 -1.58 12.96 2.55
N TYR A 59 -0.47 13.23 3.24
CA TYR A 59 -0.42 13.96 4.51
C TYR A 59 0.17 15.37 4.38
N LEU A 60 0.38 15.85 3.15
CA LEU A 60 0.95 17.19 2.91
C LEU A 60 0.06 18.35 3.41
N PHE A 61 -1.24 18.10 3.57
CA PHE A 61 -2.22 19.09 4.01
C PHE A 61 -2.89 18.64 5.32
N PRO A 62 -2.17 18.66 6.46
CA PRO A 62 -2.68 18.18 7.75
C PRO A 62 -3.84 19.04 8.31
N GLU A 63 -4.06 20.22 7.75
CA GLU A 63 -5.15 21.15 8.09
C GLU A 63 -6.53 20.60 7.68
N LEU A 64 -6.56 19.61 6.79
CA LEU A 64 -7.73 18.81 6.48
C LEU A 64 -7.90 17.76 7.58
N CYS A 65 -8.45 18.18 8.73
CA CYS A 65 -8.78 17.31 9.84
C CYS A 65 -9.52 16.06 9.30
N SER A 66 -8.88 14.89 9.42
CA SER A 66 -9.31 13.59 8.86
C SER A 66 -9.38 13.48 7.34
N GLY A 67 -8.21 13.26 6.71
CA GLY A 67 -8.14 12.71 5.35
C GLY A 67 -7.63 13.71 4.33
N GLY A 68 -6.31 13.88 4.29
CA GLY A 68 -5.67 14.56 3.16
C GLY A 68 -6.02 13.87 1.83
N PRO A 69 -5.74 14.54 0.70
CA PRO A 69 -6.27 14.13 -0.60
C PRO A 69 -5.90 12.69 -0.93
N GLU A 70 -6.88 11.96 -1.43
CA GLU A 70 -6.74 10.59 -1.90
C GLU A 70 -6.57 10.58 -3.42
N TYR A 71 -5.57 9.83 -3.87
CA TYR A 71 -5.25 9.67 -5.28
C TYR A 71 -5.43 8.21 -5.64
N LEU A 72 -6.30 7.91 -6.60
CA LEU A 72 -6.45 6.57 -7.17
C LEU A 72 -5.25 6.28 -8.07
N ILE A 73 -4.61 5.13 -7.84
CA ILE A 73 -3.36 4.73 -8.51
C ILE A 73 -3.60 3.56 -9.45
N GLY A 74 -4.47 2.64 -9.05
CA GLY A 74 -4.88 1.50 -9.86
C GLY A 74 -6.14 0.85 -9.29
N SER A 75 -6.84 0.12 -10.15
CA SER A 75 -8.05 -0.62 -9.80
C SER A 75 -7.95 -2.04 -10.33
N PHE A 76 -8.40 -2.98 -9.52
CA PHE A 76 -8.36 -4.41 -9.79
C PHE A 76 -9.76 -5.00 -9.68
N ASN A 77 -10.03 -6.09 -10.40
CA ASN A 77 -11.33 -6.77 -10.38
C ASN A 77 -11.75 -7.18 -8.95
N PRO A 78 -13.05 -7.31 -8.66
CA PRO A 78 -13.57 -7.58 -7.32
C PRO A 78 -13.51 -9.07 -6.95
N THR A 79 -12.32 -9.67 -7.08
CA THR A 79 -12.06 -11.09 -6.87
C THR A 79 -10.85 -11.28 -5.96
N ASP A 80 -10.65 -12.49 -5.41
CA ASP A 80 -9.44 -12.81 -4.62
C ASP A 80 -8.15 -12.52 -5.38
N ALA A 81 -8.11 -12.77 -6.69
CA ALA A 81 -6.96 -12.43 -7.53
C ALA A 81 -6.75 -10.92 -7.67
N GLY A 82 -7.84 -10.14 -7.69
CA GLY A 82 -7.77 -8.69 -7.68
C GLY A 82 -7.36 -8.11 -6.33
N GLU A 83 -7.81 -8.70 -5.21
CA GLU A 83 -7.32 -8.37 -3.88
C GLU A 83 -5.81 -8.60 -3.79
N LEU A 84 -5.35 -9.77 -4.24
CA LEU A 84 -3.94 -10.13 -4.27
C LEU A 84 -3.12 -9.11 -5.09
N GLY A 85 -3.53 -8.85 -6.34
CA GLY A 85 -2.85 -7.90 -7.21
C GLY A 85 -2.81 -6.47 -6.66
N ALA A 86 -3.90 -6.02 -6.01
CA ALA A 86 -3.95 -4.72 -5.35
C ALA A 86 -2.99 -4.63 -4.16
N ARG A 87 -2.93 -5.68 -3.33
CA ARG A 87 -1.97 -5.76 -2.20
C ARG A 87 -0.52 -5.79 -2.69
N GLU A 88 -0.22 -6.57 -3.72
CA GLU A 88 1.10 -6.63 -4.35
C GLU A 88 1.55 -5.26 -4.86
N MET A 89 0.67 -4.57 -5.60
CA MET A 89 0.96 -3.23 -6.11
C MET A 89 1.21 -2.25 -4.97
N ALA A 90 0.35 -2.24 -3.93
CA ALA A 90 0.51 -1.33 -2.80
C ALA A 90 1.82 -1.58 -2.02
N LEU A 91 2.22 -2.85 -1.84
CA LEU A 91 3.50 -3.21 -1.21
C LEU A 91 4.70 -2.81 -2.07
N LYS A 92 4.62 -3.00 -3.38
CA LYS A 92 5.64 -2.55 -4.32
C LYS A 92 5.82 -1.04 -4.24
N LEU A 93 4.73 -0.27 -4.30
CA LEU A 93 4.75 1.18 -4.22
C LEU A 93 5.35 1.67 -2.89
N ARG A 94 4.97 1.04 -1.77
CA ARG A 94 5.61 1.32 -0.47
C ARG A 94 7.12 1.06 -0.51
N SER A 95 7.53 -0.10 -1.00
CA SER A 95 8.94 -0.49 -1.06
C SER A 95 9.76 0.49 -1.92
N GLU A 96 9.18 0.94 -3.03
CA GLU A 96 9.78 1.95 -3.90
C GLU A 96 9.95 3.31 -3.19
N SER A 97 8.98 3.76 -2.39
CA SER A 97 9.15 4.97 -1.56
C SER A 97 10.35 4.84 -0.61
N TYR A 98 10.51 3.69 0.06
CA TYR A 98 11.65 3.44 0.94
C TYR A 98 12.98 3.36 0.17
N ARG A 99 13.00 2.74 -1.02
CA ARG A 99 14.18 2.69 -1.88
C ARG A 99 14.64 4.09 -2.29
N GLN A 100 13.71 4.94 -2.73
CA GLN A 100 14.00 6.32 -3.13
C GLN A 100 14.53 7.16 -1.98
N GLU A 101 13.97 7.00 -0.77
CA GLU A 101 14.47 7.69 0.42
C GLU A 101 15.89 7.24 0.81
N ALA A 102 16.20 5.94 0.69
CA ALA A 102 17.54 5.42 0.95
C ALA A 102 18.58 5.97 -0.04
N GLU A 103 18.22 6.03 -1.34
CA GLU A 103 19.04 6.64 -2.40
C GLU A 103 19.29 8.13 -2.13
N ARG A 104 18.24 8.85 -1.73
CA ARG A 104 18.33 10.29 -1.40
C ARG A 104 19.15 10.55 -0.14
N SER A 105 19.03 9.70 0.87
CA SER A 105 19.75 9.82 2.15
C SER A 105 21.22 9.38 2.04
N GLY A 106 21.69 8.91 0.88
CA GLY A 106 23.07 8.47 0.67
C GLY A 106 23.41 7.16 1.41
N ILE A 107 22.40 6.44 1.93
CA ILE A 107 22.60 5.13 2.57
C ILE A 107 22.54 4.09 1.46
N SER A 108 23.68 3.89 0.79
CA SER A 108 23.91 2.72 -0.05
C SER A 108 23.92 1.48 0.84
N TYR A 109 22.81 0.75 0.91
CA TYR A 109 22.88 -0.65 1.30
C TYR A 109 23.48 -1.42 0.13
N SER A 110 24.80 -1.49 0.11
CA SER A 110 25.53 -2.43 -0.74
C SER A 110 25.04 -3.84 -0.40
N ILE A 111 24.52 -4.51 -1.42
CA ILE A 111 23.93 -5.86 -1.36
C ILE A 111 25.00 -6.92 -1.14
#